data_AF-A0A9E4G1B8-F1
#
_entry.id   AF-A0A9E4G1B8-F1
#
_cell.length_a   1.000
_cell.length_b   1.000
_cell.length_c   1.000
_cell.angle_alpha   90.00
_cell.angle_beta   90.00
_cell.angle_gamma   90.00
#
_symmetry.space_group_name_H-M   'P 1'
#
loop_
_entity.id
_entity.type
_entity.pdbx_description
1 polymer ?
#
loop_
_entity_poly.entity_id
_entity_poly.type
_entity_poly.pdbx_seq_one_letter_code
_entity_poly.pdbx_strand_id
1 'polypeptide(L)'
;CDFGVGGISLPYEPFPGCVGVAPAEAGRLTTIPPRINGGNVDTRDLVVGCTFWLPVLAEGALFSTGDCHSAQGQGEVSGTGIESPMTVTMRFNVRKDLNIRELQIQRPSPMT
;
A
#
# COMPACT_ATOMS: atom_id res chain seq x y z
N CYS A 1 15.78 -10.09 8.26
CA CYS A 1 15.29 -11.39 8.75
C CYS A 1 16.05 -12.51 8.06
N ASP A 2 16.35 -13.59 8.78
CA ASP A 2 16.91 -14.80 8.17
C ASP A 2 15.75 -15.66 7.66
N PHE A 3 15.73 -15.91 6.35
CA PHE A 3 14.69 -16.67 5.66
C PHE A 3 15.17 -18.08 5.29
N GLY A 4 16.30 -18.55 5.83
CA GLY A 4 16.76 -19.93 5.68
C GLY A 4 17.38 -20.26 4.33
N VAL A 5 17.70 -19.26 3.51
CA VAL A 5 18.36 -19.44 2.20
C VAL A 5 19.83 -19.05 2.32
N GLY A 6 20.70 -20.05 2.47
CA GLY A 6 22.14 -19.94 2.15
C GLY A 6 22.93 -18.79 2.79
N GLY A 7 22.59 -18.35 4.02
CA GLY A 7 23.26 -17.23 4.67
C GLY A 7 22.89 -15.84 4.12
N ILE A 8 21.85 -15.76 3.29
CA ILE A 8 21.31 -14.50 2.77
C ILE A 8 20.35 -13.92 3.81
N SER A 9 20.68 -12.72 4.30
CA SER A 9 19.79 -11.93 5.15
C SER A 9 19.19 -10.80 4.33
N LEU A 10 17.87 -10.70 4.33
CA LEU A 10 17.14 -9.62 3.67
C LEU A 10 16.74 -8.56 4.71
N PRO A 11 16.72 -7.27 4.33
CA PRO A 11 16.22 -6.22 5.22
C PRO A 11 14.75 -6.48 5.55
N TYR A 12 14.36 -6.17 6.79
CA TYR A 12 12.96 -6.21 7.20
C TYR A 12 12.35 -4.83 7.00
N GLU A 13 11.61 -4.68 5.90
CA GLU A 13 11.04 -3.41 5.43
C GLU A 13 9.53 -3.62 5.23
N PRO A 14 8.74 -3.68 6.33
CA PRO A 14 7.33 -4.05 6.24
C PRO A 14 6.45 -2.92 5.69
N PHE A 15 5.50 -3.27 4.82
CA PHE A 15 4.48 -2.34 4.30
C PHE A 15 3.20 -3.09 3.87
N PRO A 16 2.05 -2.40 3.78
CA PRO A 16 0.86 -2.94 3.13
C PRO A 16 0.94 -2.78 1.61
N GLY A 17 0.95 -3.88 0.85
CA GLY A 17 0.88 -3.89 -0.61
C GLY A 17 -0.47 -3.41 -1.14
N CYS A 18 -1.54 -3.68 -0.36
CA CYS A 18 -2.88 -3.19 -0.64
C CYS A 18 -3.26 -1.97 0.23
N VAL A 19 -3.50 -0.81 -0.40
CA VAL A 19 -4.16 0.35 0.21
C VAL A 19 -5.16 0.96 -0.77
N GLY A 20 -6.42 1.09 -0.39
CA GLY A 20 -7.43 1.59 -1.32
C GLY A 20 -8.72 2.05 -0.69
N VAL A 21 -9.48 2.81 -1.47
CA VAL A 21 -10.86 3.21 -1.18
C VAL A 21 -11.82 2.45 -2.09
N ALA A 22 -13.12 2.45 -1.80
CA ALA A 22 -14.10 1.91 -2.72
C ALA A 22 -14.06 2.65 -4.07
N PRO A 23 -14.13 1.94 -5.20
CA PRO A 23 -14.25 2.54 -6.52
C PRO A 23 -15.59 3.29 -6.66
N ALA A 24 -15.66 4.22 -7.63
CA ALA A 24 -16.92 4.87 -7.99
C ALA A 24 -17.91 3.92 -8.68
N GLU A 25 -17.39 2.90 -9.37
CA GLU A 25 -18.20 1.90 -10.06
C GLU A 25 -18.79 0.90 -9.05
N ALA A 26 -20.11 0.67 -9.16
CA ALA A 26 -20.79 -0.32 -8.36
C ALA A 26 -20.46 -1.75 -8.82
N GLY A 27 -20.35 -2.68 -7.87
CA GLY A 27 -20.16 -4.11 -8.14
C GLY A 27 -18.93 -4.69 -7.47
N ARG A 28 -18.59 -5.91 -7.86
CA ARG A 28 -17.43 -6.63 -7.31
C ARG A 28 -16.25 -6.49 -8.25
N LEU A 29 -15.27 -5.69 -7.85
CA LEU A 29 -13.98 -5.60 -8.53
C LEU A 29 -12.97 -6.54 -7.86
N THR A 30 -12.15 -7.21 -8.67
CA THR A 30 -10.98 -7.94 -8.18
C THR A 30 -9.96 -6.96 -7.59
N THR A 31 -9.31 -7.36 -6.50
CA THR A 31 -8.25 -6.60 -5.84
C THR A 31 -6.92 -6.65 -6.59
N ILE A 32 -6.71 -7.65 -7.46
CA ILE A 32 -5.42 -7.91 -8.14
C ILE A 32 -4.88 -6.68 -8.89
N PRO A 33 -5.61 -6.03 -9.81
CA PRO A 33 -5.06 -4.86 -10.48
C PRO A 33 -5.26 -3.59 -9.62
N PRO A 34 -4.21 -2.78 -9.43
CA PRO A 34 -4.38 -1.43 -8.92
C PRO A 34 -5.17 -0.58 -9.92
N ARG A 35 -5.83 0.45 -9.39
CA ARG A 35 -6.67 1.39 -10.14
C ARG A 35 -6.53 2.80 -9.53
N ILE A 36 -7.32 3.75 -10.04
CA ILE A 36 -7.38 5.11 -9.49
C ILE A 36 -7.79 5.15 -8.00
N ASN A 37 -8.49 4.12 -7.51
CA ASN A 37 -8.90 3.98 -6.12
C ASN A 37 -7.81 3.40 -5.21
N GLY A 38 -6.59 3.20 -5.71
CA GLY A 38 -5.54 2.42 -5.06
C GLY A 38 -5.73 0.92 -5.34
N GLY A 39 -5.65 0.09 -4.30
CA GLY A 39 -5.71 -1.38 -4.41
C GLY A 39 -4.35 -2.01 -4.20
N ASN A 40 -4.03 -3.05 -4.97
CA ASN A 40 -2.74 -3.77 -4.96
C ASN A 40 -1.65 -2.94 -5.64
N VAL A 41 -1.08 -1.99 -4.91
CA VAL A 41 -0.10 -1.04 -5.46
C VAL A 41 1.31 -1.61 -5.37
N ASP A 42 1.56 -2.44 -4.34
CA ASP A 42 2.80 -3.19 -4.15
C ASP A 42 4.03 -2.29 -4.23
N THR A 43 3.93 -1.12 -3.60
CA THR A 43 5.01 -0.15 -3.53
C THR A 43 5.63 -0.13 -2.15
N ARG A 44 6.93 -0.43 -2.10
CA ARG A 44 7.74 -0.36 -0.88
C ARG A 44 7.88 1.04 -0.29
N ASP A 45 7.32 2.07 -0.94
CA ASP A 45 7.30 3.43 -0.43
C ASP A 45 6.21 3.66 0.64
N LEU A 46 5.27 2.72 0.83
CA LEU A 46 4.23 2.73 1.87
C LEU A 46 4.76 2.34 3.27
N VAL A 47 5.84 3.01 3.69
CA VAL A 47 6.53 2.74 4.95
C VAL A 47 5.93 3.49 6.13
N VAL A 48 6.28 3.06 7.35
CA VAL A 48 5.99 3.81 8.58
C VAL A 48 6.49 5.25 8.46
N GLY A 49 5.63 6.20 8.79
CA GLY A 49 5.93 7.63 8.73
C GLY A 49 5.65 8.29 7.38
N CYS A 50 5.28 7.54 6.34
CA CYS A 50 4.75 8.15 5.12
C CYS A 50 3.36 8.76 5.35
N THR A 51 3.00 9.70 4.48
CA THR A 51 1.62 10.13 4.31
C THR A 51 1.25 9.86 2.86
N PHE A 52 0.11 9.23 2.64
CA PHE A 52 -0.42 9.03 1.30
C PHE A 52 -1.85 9.60 1.21
N TRP A 53 -2.26 9.93 -0.01
CA TRP A 53 -3.59 10.44 -0.30
C TRP A 53 -4.25 9.59 -1.38
N LEU A 54 -5.50 9.24 -1.16
CA LEU A 54 -6.38 8.57 -2.12
C LEU A 54 -7.53 9.53 -2.47
N PRO A 55 -8.00 9.54 -3.73
CA PRO A 55 -9.22 10.27 -4.07
C PRO A 55 -10.43 9.69 -3.33
N VAL A 56 -11.43 10.49 -2.98
CA VAL A 56 -12.70 9.98 -2.43
C VAL A 56 -13.67 9.76 -3.58
N LEU A 57 -13.87 8.49 -3.96
CA LEU A 57 -14.67 8.11 -5.14
C LEU A 57 -16.08 7.64 -4.80
N ALA A 58 -16.30 7.21 -3.55
CA ALA A 58 -17.58 6.82 -2.99
C ALA A 58 -17.79 7.50 -1.63
N GLU A 59 -19.05 7.64 -1.21
CA GLU A 59 -19.38 8.24 0.08
C GLU A 59 -18.69 7.50 1.23
N GLY A 60 -18.07 8.28 2.14
CA GLY A 60 -17.31 7.74 3.26
C GLY A 60 -15.95 7.14 2.89
N ALA A 61 -15.54 7.20 1.61
CA ALA A 61 -14.35 6.57 1.03
C ALA A 61 -14.31 5.04 1.11
N LEU A 62 -14.77 4.43 2.20
CA LEU A 62 -14.82 2.97 2.41
C LEU A 62 -13.42 2.34 2.26
N PHE A 63 -12.47 2.89 3.00
CA PHE A 63 -11.07 2.47 2.97
C PHE A 63 -10.88 1.02 3.40
N SER A 64 -9.96 0.31 2.73
CA SER A 64 -9.49 -1.03 3.07
C SER A 64 -7.98 -1.15 2.86
N THR A 65 -7.34 -2.04 3.62
CA THR A 65 -5.91 -2.35 3.48
C THR A 65 -5.64 -3.82 3.78
N GLY A 66 -4.57 -4.37 3.22
CA GLY A 66 -4.18 -5.77 3.36
C GLY A 66 -2.89 -6.06 2.61
N ASP A 67 -2.69 -7.34 2.26
CA ASP A 67 -1.57 -7.82 1.43
C ASP A 67 -0.21 -7.33 1.93
N CYS A 68 0.10 -7.62 3.20
CA CYS A 68 1.27 -7.04 3.85
C CYS A 68 2.52 -7.84 3.52
N HIS A 69 3.60 -7.13 3.16
CA HIS A 69 4.88 -7.72 2.78
C HIS A 69 5.93 -7.37 3.82
N SER A 70 6.67 -8.35 4.32
CA SER A 70 7.80 -8.11 5.24
C SER A 70 9.06 -7.61 4.54
N ALA A 71 9.17 -7.86 3.24
CA ALA A 71 10.11 -7.26 2.32
C ALA A 71 9.64 -7.46 0.88
N GLN A 72 9.89 -6.49 0.01
CA GLN A 72 9.68 -6.60 -1.43
C GLN A 72 10.69 -5.73 -2.20
N GLY A 73 11.21 -6.26 -3.31
CA GLY A 73 11.99 -5.47 -4.27
C GLY A 73 11.09 -4.60 -5.16
N GLN A 74 11.67 -3.63 -5.86
CA GLN A 74 10.88 -2.88 -6.84
C GLN A 74 10.44 -3.77 -8.01
N GLY A 75 9.17 -3.66 -8.37
CA GLY A 75 8.56 -4.35 -9.50
C GLY A 75 8.07 -5.77 -9.24
N GLU A 76 8.23 -6.31 -8.03
CA GLU A 76 7.63 -7.59 -7.60
C GLU A 76 7.73 -8.69 -8.67
N VAL A 77 8.93 -8.89 -9.22
CA VAL A 77 9.11 -9.59 -10.50
C VAL A 77 8.69 -11.06 -10.47
N SER A 78 8.71 -11.70 -9.29
CA SER A 78 8.23 -13.07 -9.07
C SER A 78 6.71 -13.17 -8.84
N GLY A 79 6.01 -12.03 -8.79
CA GLY A 79 4.57 -11.90 -8.59
C GLY A 79 4.10 -11.91 -7.13
N THR A 80 5.01 -12.00 -6.17
CA THR A 80 4.73 -11.86 -4.72
C THR A 80 5.92 -11.21 -4.02
N GLY A 81 5.65 -10.54 -2.90
CA GLY A 81 6.64 -10.17 -1.90
C GLY A 81 6.91 -11.31 -0.91
N ILE A 82 7.58 -10.99 0.21
CA ILE A 82 7.56 -11.89 1.37
C ILE A 82 6.27 -11.67 2.15
N GLU A 83 5.21 -12.35 1.71
CA GLU A 83 3.87 -12.26 2.28
C GLU A 83 3.86 -12.55 3.77
N SER A 84 3.24 -11.69 4.56
CA SER A 84 3.30 -11.77 6.02
C SER A 84 2.08 -11.16 6.70
N PRO A 85 1.49 -11.84 7.70
CA PRO A 85 0.41 -11.24 8.49
C PRO A 85 0.95 -10.07 9.33
N MET A 86 0.24 -8.94 9.30
CA MET A 86 0.60 -7.73 10.04
C MET A 86 -0.61 -7.01 10.60
N THR A 87 -0.38 -6.16 11.60
CA THR A 87 -1.36 -5.18 12.07
C THR A 87 -0.89 -3.79 11.67
N VAL A 88 -1.73 -3.05 10.94
CA VAL A 88 -1.40 -1.71 10.45
C VAL A 88 -2.21 -0.67 11.20
N THR A 89 -1.53 0.34 11.75
CA THR A 89 -2.17 1.50 12.40
C THR A 89 -2.08 2.71 11.48
N MET A 90 -3.21 3.33 11.18
CA MET A 90 -3.30 4.50 10.31
C MET A 90 -4.11 5.63 10.96
N ARG A 91 -3.83 6.87 10.56
CA ARG A 91 -4.63 8.05 10.90
C ARG A 91 -5.30 8.59 9.65
N PHE A 92 -6.59 8.87 9.73
CA PHE A 92 -7.38 9.37 8.61
C PHE A 92 -7.74 10.84 8.80
N ASN A 93 -7.57 11.62 7.73
CA ASN A 93 -8.04 13.00 7.64
C ASN A 93 -8.67 13.24 6.27
N VAL A 94 -9.82 13.92 6.24
CA VAL A 94 -10.46 14.32 4.98
C VAL A 94 -9.90 15.66 4.54
N ARG A 95 -9.32 15.72 3.33
CA ARG A 95 -8.74 16.93 2.73
C ARG A 95 -9.66 17.45 1.61
N LYS A 96 -10.40 18.52 1.91
CA LYS A 96 -11.32 19.16 0.95
C LYS A 96 -10.63 20.12 -0.01
N ASP A 97 -9.37 20.43 0.26
CA ASP A 97 -8.51 21.35 -0.48
C ASP A 97 -7.66 20.65 -1.56
N LEU A 98 -7.64 19.32 -1.58
CA LEU A 98 -6.91 18.53 -2.56
C LEU A 98 -7.85 17.99 -3.64
N ASN A 99 -7.43 18.11 -4.90
CA ASN A 99 -8.07 17.47 -6.04
C ASN A 99 -7.03 16.60 -6.75
N ILE A 100 -6.93 15.34 -6.34
CA ILE A 100 -5.98 14.36 -6.88
C ILE A 100 -6.71 13.31 -7.70
N ARG A 101 -6.05 12.81 -8.74
CA ARG A 101 -6.63 11.80 -9.65
C ARG A 101 -6.48 10.37 -9.12
N GLU A 102 -5.35 10.08 -8.48
CA GLU A 102 -4.95 8.75 -8.04
C GLU A 102 -4.02 8.85 -6.83
N LEU A 103 -3.57 7.70 -6.31
CA LEU A 103 -2.67 7.61 -5.15
C LEU A 103 -1.45 8.53 -5.30
N GLN A 104 -1.20 9.34 -4.27
CA GLN A 104 0.02 10.13 -4.12
C GLN A 104 0.69 9.75 -2.80
N ILE A 105 2.00 9.59 -2.79
CA ILE A 105 2.76 9.20 -1.59
C ILE A 105 3.82 10.27 -1.30
N GLN A 106 3.83 10.75 -0.06
CA GLN A 106 4.91 11.55 0.48
C GLN A 106 5.67 10.71 1.52
N ARG A 107 6.95 10.44 1.22
CA ARG A 107 7.84 9.74 2.15
C ARG A 107 8.37 10.66 3.24
N PRO A 108 8.68 10.13 4.43
CA PRO A 108 9.42 10.87 5.43
C PRO A 108 10.84 11.15 4.92
N SER A 109 11.40 12.30 5.32
CA SER A 109 12.77 12.70 5.04
C SER A 109 13.62 12.54 6.31
N PRO A 110 14.86 12.01 6.23
CA PRO A 110 15.52 11.49 5.03
C PRO A 110 14.93 10.14 4.59
N MET A 111 15.08 9.82 3.31
CA MET A 111 14.78 8.48 2.83
C MET A 111 15.84 7.52 3.37
N THR A 112 15.43 6.59 4.23
CA THR A 112 16.24 5.43 4.61
C THR A 112 16.31 4.45 3.45
#